data_AF-A0A519H1F2-F1
#
_entry.id   AF-A0A519H1F2-F1
#
_cell.length_a   1.000
_cell.length_b   1.000
_cell.length_c   1.000
_cell.angle_alpha   90.00
_cell.angle_beta   90.00
_cell.angle_gamma   90.00
#
_symmetry.space_group_name_H-M   'P 1'
#
loop_
_entity.id
_entity.type
_entity.pdbx_description
1 polymer ?
#
loop_
_entity_poly.entity_id
_entity_poly.type
_entity_poly.pdbx_seq_one_letter_code
_entity_poly.pdbx_strand_id
1 'polypeptide(L)'
;LWEGASLSISAVIAIVVVLAAVFVAHCTPFGRAVYAIGGSEHSALLMGLPVRSTLIGVYTLSGFCSALAGVVFTFYMLSGYGLHAVGLELDAIAAVVIGGTLLTGGVGYVAGTLFGVLMLGIIQTLISFDGSLSSWWTRIVVGALLLVFCLLQRFFNARETRR
;
A
#
# COMPACT_ATOMS: atom_id res chain seq x y z
N LEU A 1 15.17 -20.16 -24.66
CA LEU A 1 15.62 -19.43 -23.45
C LEU A 1 14.99 -18.04 -23.29
N TRP A 2 14.10 -17.58 -24.20
CA TRP A 2 13.35 -16.32 -24.07
C TRP A 2 11.94 -16.44 -24.69
N GLU A 3 11.15 -17.46 -24.31
CA GLU A 3 9.75 -17.61 -24.79
C GLU A 3 8.70 -17.61 -23.66
N GLY A 4 9.13 -17.42 -22.40
CA GLY A 4 8.26 -17.51 -21.21
C GLY A 4 8.03 -16.21 -20.45
N ALA A 5 8.60 -15.09 -20.89
CA ALA A 5 8.35 -13.79 -20.27
C ALA A 5 7.03 -13.20 -20.81
N SER A 6 5.92 -13.90 -20.62
CA SER A 6 4.61 -13.28 -20.76
C SER A 6 4.46 -12.27 -19.63
N LEU A 7 4.73 -11.00 -19.93
CA LEU A 7 4.29 -9.91 -19.06
C LEU A 7 2.77 -10.08 -18.90
N SER A 8 2.35 -10.56 -17.73
CA SER A 8 0.93 -10.68 -17.41
C SER A 8 0.30 -9.31 -17.58
N ILE A 9 -0.87 -9.24 -18.24
CA ILE A 9 -1.59 -7.99 -18.46
C ILE A 9 -1.75 -7.20 -17.14
N SER A 10 -1.93 -7.93 -16.03
CA SER A 10 -2.03 -7.39 -14.66
C SER A 10 -0.76 -6.70 -14.20
N ALA A 11 0.42 -7.20 -14.57
CA ALA A 11 1.71 -6.60 -14.22
C ALA A 11 1.93 -5.27 -14.96
N VAL A 12 1.53 -5.20 -16.23
CA VAL A 12 1.59 -3.95 -17.02
C VAL A 12 0.67 -2.90 -16.43
N ILE A 13 -0.57 -3.28 -16.08
CA ILE A 13 -1.53 -2.39 -15.42
C ILE A 13 -0.97 -1.89 -14.08
N ALA A 14 -0.39 -2.78 -13.26
CA ALA A 14 0.22 -2.39 -11.99
C ALA A 14 1.36 -1.37 -12.16
N ILE A 15 2.25 -1.57 -13.14
CA ILE A 15 3.35 -0.63 -13.42
C ILE A 15 2.78 0.74 -13.85
N VAL A 16 1.79 0.77 -14.74
CA VAL A 16 1.17 2.02 -15.20
C VAL A 16 0.52 2.76 -14.03
N VAL A 17 -0.20 2.05 -13.15
CA VAL A 17 -0.82 2.64 -11.95
C VAL A 17 0.23 3.19 -11.00
N VAL A 18 1.33 2.47 -10.77
CA VAL A 18 2.43 2.95 -9.91
C VAL A 18 3.08 4.21 -10.50
N LEU A 19 3.37 4.23 -11.80
CA LEU A 19 3.93 5.40 -12.47
C LEU A 19 2.99 6.61 -12.40
N ALA A 20 1.68 6.40 -12.63
CA ALA A 20 0.68 7.43 -12.46
C ALA A 20 0.60 7.92 -11.01
N ALA A 21 0.66 7.03 -10.02
CA ALA A 21 0.65 7.37 -8.61
C ALA A 21 1.90 8.16 -8.20
N VAL A 22 3.10 7.79 -8.68
CA VAL A 22 4.34 8.54 -8.45
C VAL A 22 4.24 9.93 -9.06
N PHE A 23 3.73 10.05 -10.29
CA PHE A 23 3.54 11.32 -10.96
C PHE A 23 2.55 12.22 -10.20
N VAL A 24 1.41 11.68 -9.79
CA VAL A 24 0.42 12.42 -8.99
C VAL A 24 1.02 12.83 -7.64
N ALA A 25 1.71 11.94 -6.94
CA ALA A 25 2.27 12.23 -5.63
C ALA A 25 3.39 13.30 -5.67
N HIS A 26 4.28 13.24 -6.65
CA HIS A 26 5.49 14.07 -6.68
C HIS A 26 5.36 15.33 -7.54
N CYS A 27 4.63 15.26 -8.66
CA CYS A 27 4.60 16.34 -9.65
C CYS A 27 3.36 17.24 -9.52
N THR A 28 2.28 16.80 -8.86
CA THR A 28 1.04 17.58 -8.79
C THR A 28 0.91 18.40 -7.50
N PRO A 29 0.20 19.56 -7.53
CA PRO A 29 -0.13 20.31 -6.33
C PRO A 29 -1.03 19.51 -5.38
N PHE A 30 -1.83 18.58 -5.90
CA PHE A 30 -2.64 17.67 -5.11
C PHE A 30 -1.77 16.79 -4.20
N GLY A 31 -0.71 16.17 -4.74
CA GLY A 31 0.23 15.37 -3.94
C GLY A 31 0.85 16.17 -2.78
N ARG A 32 1.33 17.39 -3.05
CA ARG A 32 1.88 18.27 -2.01
C ARG A 32 0.86 18.62 -0.91
N ALA A 33 -0.39 18.87 -1.30
CA ALA A 33 -1.47 19.13 -0.34
C ALA A 33 -1.75 17.89 0.53
N VAL A 34 -1.72 16.68 -0.04
CA VAL A 34 -1.91 15.42 0.70
C VAL A 34 -0.82 15.22 1.75
N TYR A 35 0.46 15.43 1.40
CA TYR A 35 1.56 15.33 2.36
C TYR A 35 1.47 16.37 3.47
N ALA A 36 1.10 17.62 3.14
CA ALA A 36 0.93 18.69 4.12
C ALA A 36 -0.21 18.39 5.12
N ILE A 37 -1.35 17.91 4.61
CA ILE A 37 -2.50 17.51 5.46
C ILE A 37 -2.14 16.31 6.33
N GLY A 38 -1.35 15.37 5.81
CA GLY A 38 -0.91 14.18 6.55
C GLY A 38 -0.03 14.50 7.76
N GLY A 39 0.70 15.61 7.77
CA GLY A 39 1.50 16.04 8.93
C GLY A 39 0.63 16.63 10.05
N SER A 40 -0.24 17.57 9.69
CA SER A 40 -1.26 18.10 10.60
C SER A 40 -2.37 18.80 9.83
N GLU A 41 -3.59 18.27 9.94
CA GLU A 41 -4.78 18.85 9.30
C GLU A 41 -5.02 20.30 9.76
N HIS A 42 -4.86 20.55 11.06
CA HIS A 42 -5.06 21.87 11.64
C HIS A 42 -4.05 22.91 11.11
N SER A 43 -2.78 22.53 10.91
CA SER A 43 -1.79 23.46 10.35
C SER A 43 -2.02 23.68 8.86
N ALA A 44 -2.42 22.64 8.11
CA ALA A 44 -2.76 22.76 6.70
C ALA A 44 -3.94 23.73 6.48
N LEU A 45 -4.96 23.67 7.35
CA LEU A 45 -6.11 24.57 7.31
C LEU A 45 -5.70 26.03 7.58
N LEU A 46 -4.81 26.28 8.54
CA LEU A 46 -4.27 27.61 8.83
C LEU A 46 -3.40 28.17 7.69
N MET A 47 -2.78 27.29 6.88
CA MET A 47 -2.03 27.65 5.68
C MET A 47 -2.92 27.89 4.44
N GLY A 48 -4.24 27.82 4.58
CA GLY A 48 -5.19 28.07 3.49
C GLY A 48 -5.29 26.93 2.46
N LEU A 49 -4.82 25.73 2.79
CA LEU A 49 -4.96 24.57 1.91
C LEU A 49 -6.42 24.10 1.87
N PRO A 50 -6.96 23.68 0.71
CA PRO A 50 -8.32 23.16 0.60
C PRO A 50 -8.41 21.73 1.16
N VAL A 51 -8.39 21.60 2.48
CA VAL A 51 -8.37 20.31 3.20
C VAL A 51 -9.53 19.40 2.77
N ARG A 52 -10.76 19.93 2.79
CA ARG A 52 -11.97 19.15 2.45
C ARG A 52 -11.94 18.60 1.02
N SER A 53 -11.59 19.45 0.04
CA SER A 53 -11.52 19.02 -1.37
C SER A 53 -10.40 18.00 -1.58
N THR A 54 -9.28 18.16 -0.89
CA THR A 54 -8.13 17.24 -1.00
C THR A 54 -8.48 15.88 -0.40
N LEU A 55 -9.13 15.83 0.77
CA LEU A 55 -9.60 14.58 1.38
C LEU A 55 -10.57 13.83 0.48
N ILE A 56 -11.56 14.53 -0.11
CA ILE A 56 -12.49 13.91 -1.06
C ILE A 56 -11.72 13.33 -2.26
N GLY A 57 -10.73 14.05 -2.78
CA GLY A 57 -9.84 13.57 -3.84
C GLY A 57 -9.05 12.31 -3.45
N VAL A 58 -8.56 12.22 -2.22
CA VAL A 58 -7.79 11.06 -1.74
C VAL A 58 -8.68 9.83 -1.61
N TYR A 59 -9.86 9.97 -1.00
CA TYR A 59 -10.80 8.86 -0.84
C TYR A 59 -11.36 8.38 -2.19
N THR A 60 -11.61 9.30 -3.13
CA THR A 60 -12.05 8.92 -4.49
C THR A 60 -10.94 8.20 -5.27
N LEU A 61 -9.69 8.65 -5.18
CA LEU A 61 -8.56 7.96 -5.80
C LEU A 61 -8.35 6.56 -5.20
N SER A 62 -8.46 6.42 -3.87
CA SER A 62 -8.39 5.13 -3.19
C SER A 62 -9.49 4.17 -3.66
N GLY A 63 -10.74 4.65 -3.75
CA GLY A 63 -11.86 3.88 -4.28
C GLY A 63 -11.66 3.47 -5.74
N PHE A 64 -11.14 4.36 -6.58
CA PHE A 64 -10.82 4.06 -7.98
C PHE A 64 -9.74 2.98 -8.09
N CYS A 65 -8.65 3.09 -7.33
CA CYS A 65 -7.59 2.08 -7.31
C CYS A 65 -8.09 0.73 -6.79
N SER A 66 -8.94 0.72 -5.76
CA SER A 66 -9.54 -0.51 -5.21
C SER A 66 -10.48 -1.18 -6.23
N ALA A 67 -11.33 -0.40 -6.91
CA ALA A 67 -12.20 -0.92 -7.97
C ALA A 67 -11.39 -1.51 -9.13
N LEU A 68 -10.34 -0.82 -9.58
CA LEU A 68 -9.45 -1.29 -10.64
C LEU A 68 -8.71 -2.57 -10.23
N ALA A 69 -8.19 -2.62 -9.00
CA ALA A 69 -7.57 -3.83 -8.44
C ALA A 69 -8.56 -5.00 -8.39
N GLY A 70 -9.81 -4.78 -7.99
CA GLY A 70 -10.86 -5.78 -7.98
C GLY A 70 -11.16 -6.36 -9.36
N VAL A 71 -11.28 -5.50 -10.38
CA VAL A 71 -11.50 -5.94 -11.78
C VAL A 71 -10.34 -6.79 -12.28
N VAL A 72 -9.10 -6.34 -12.06
CA VAL A 72 -7.88 -7.09 -12.42
C VAL A 72 -7.82 -8.43 -11.67
N PHE A 73 -8.20 -8.44 -10.40
CA PHE A 73 -8.24 -9.64 -9.57
C PHE A 73 -9.25 -10.67 -10.09
N THR A 74 -10.45 -10.24 -10.52
CA THR A 74 -11.44 -11.14 -11.14
C THR A 74 -10.91 -11.80 -12.41
N PHE A 75 -10.23 -11.02 -13.28
CA PHE A 75 -9.58 -11.57 -14.47
C PHE A 75 -8.39 -12.48 -14.17
N TYR A 76 -7.74 -12.34 -13.02
CA TYR A 76 -6.66 -13.21 -12.60
C TYR A 76 -7.18 -14.55 -12.06
N MET A 77 -8.23 -14.51 -11.23
CA MET A 77 -8.74 -15.69 -10.52
C MET A 77 -9.55 -16.62 -11.42
N LEU A 78 -10.23 -16.10 -12.46
CA LEU A 78 -11.17 -16.82 -13.34
C LEU A 78 -12.26 -17.64 -12.60
N SER A 79 -12.40 -17.45 -11.29
CA SER A 79 -13.18 -18.27 -10.37
C SER A 79 -13.94 -17.38 -9.38
N GLY A 80 -15.21 -17.69 -9.15
CA GLY A 80 -16.11 -16.94 -8.27
C GLY A 80 -16.01 -17.32 -6.80
N TYR A 81 -14.80 -17.52 -6.25
CA TYR A 81 -14.61 -17.94 -4.87
C TYR A 81 -14.34 -16.74 -3.95
N GLY A 82 -15.36 -16.27 -3.24
CA GLY A 82 -15.35 -15.03 -2.46
C GLY A 82 -14.41 -14.99 -1.25
N LEU A 83 -13.85 -16.13 -0.83
CA LEU A 83 -12.91 -16.18 0.30
C LEU A 83 -11.51 -15.67 -0.06
N HIS A 84 -11.17 -15.54 -1.35
CA HIS A 84 -9.86 -15.04 -1.78
C HIS A 84 -9.61 -13.57 -1.44
N ALA A 85 -10.67 -12.77 -1.34
CA ALA A 85 -10.55 -11.35 -0.99
C ALA A 85 -10.39 -11.13 0.53
N VAL A 86 -10.63 -12.15 1.35
CA VAL A 86 -10.60 -12.02 2.81
C VAL A 86 -9.17 -11.79 3.27
N GLY A 87 -8.93 -10.64 3.90
CA GLY A 87 -7.61 -10.27 4.44
C GLY A 87 -6.73 -9.46 3.48
N LEU A 88 -7.15 -9.25 2.23
CA LEU A 88 -6.38 -8.41 1.29
C LEU A 88 -6.21 -6.97 1.77
N GLU A 89 -7.19 -6.46 2.54
CA GLU A 89 -7.09 -5.15 3.20
C GLU A 89 -5.88 -5.10 4.15
N LEU A 90 -5.68 -6.15 4.94
CA LEU A 90 -4.58 -6.24 5.90
C LEU A 90 -3.24 -6.40 5.19
N ASP A 91 -3.20 -7.21 4.13
CA ASP A 91 -2.00 -7.39 3.30
C ASP A 91 -1.61 -6.09 2.58
N ALA A 92 -2.59 -5.32 2.10
CA ALA A 92 -2.37 -4.02 1.49
C ALA A 92 -1.76 -3.02 2.48
N ILE A 93 -2.31 -2.94 3.70
CA ILE A 93 -1.76 -2.10 4.76
C ILE A 93 -0.35 -2.56 5.14
N ALA A 94 -0.14 -3.88 5.31
CA ALA A 94 1.16 -4.44 5.66
C ALA A 94 2.22 -4.09 4.61
N ALA A 95 1.94 -4.33 3.32
CA ALA A 95 2.87 -4.03 2.23
C ALA A 95 3.29 -2.56 2.20
N VAL A 96 2.33 -1.64 2.36
CA VAL A 96 2.55 -0.20 2.32
C VAL A 96 3.37 0.27 3.54
N VAL A 97 3.06 -0.26 4.72
CA VAL A 97 3.78 0.02 5.98
C VAL A 97 5.21 -0.51 5.93
N ILE A 98 5.44 -1.74 5.47
CA ILE A 98 6.78 -2.31 5.24
C ILE A 98 7.58 -1.43 4.26
N GLY A 99 6.91 -0.90 3.24
CA GLY A 99 7.48 0.03 2.27
C GLY A 99 7.86 1.40 2.83
N GLY A 100 7.57 1.68 4.11
CA GLY A 100 8.05 2.87 4.82
C GLY A 100 7.06 4.03 4.91
N THR A 101 5.77 3.83 4.63
CA THR A 101 4.74 4.85 4.92
C THR A 101 4.34 4.80 6.39
N LEU A 102 4.26 5.97 7.05
CA LEU A 102 3.78 6.04 8.42
C LEU A 102 2.25 5.94 8.48
N LEU A 103 1.75 5.11 9.40
CA LEU A 103 0.32 4.99 9.72
C LEU A 103 -0.27 6.29 10.26
N THR A 104 0.56 7.14 10.87
CA THR A 104 0.16 8.45 11.42
C THR A 104 0.04 9.55 10.36
N GLY A 105 0.50 9.30 9.12
CA GLY A 105 0.50 10.29 8.05
C GLY A 105 1.75 11.19 8.00
N GLY A 106 1.83 12.00 6.94
CA GLY A 106 2.81 13.08 6.79
C GLY A 106 4.10 12.69 6.07
N VAL A 107 4.50 11.42 6.10
CA VAL A 107 5.71 10.93 5.42
C VAL A 107 5.50 9.55 4.78
N GLY A 108 6.13 9.36 3.63
CA GLY A 108 6.11 8.12 2.86
C GLY A 108 6.41 8.37 1.38
N TYR A 109 6.87 7.34 0.66
CA TYR A 109 7.12 7.42 -0.78
C TYR A 109 6.43 6.27 -1.50
N VAL A 110 5.75 6.58 -2.60
CA VAL A 110 5.09 5.57 -3.46
C VAL A 110 6.12 4.57 -4.03
N ALA A 111 7.36 4.99 -4.26
CA ALA A 111 8.42 4.07 -4.65
C ALA A 111 8.76 3.05 -3.55
N GLY A 112 8.70 3.45 -2.28
CA GLY A 112 8.93 2.55 -1.14
C GLY A 112 7.85 1.49 -1.00
N THR A 113 6.58 1.85 -1.26
CA THR A 113 5.47 0.89 -1.21
C THR A 113 5.58 -0.19 -2.29
N LEU A 114 6.13 0.12 -3.47
CA LEU A 114 6.44 -0.89 -4.49
C LEU A 114 7.40 -1.95 -3.96
N PHE A 115 8.47 -1.55 -3.27
CA PHE A 115 9.39 -2.50 -2.63
C PHE A 115 8.72 -3.30 -1.51
N GLY A 116 7.83 -2.67 -0.74
CA GLY A 116 7.04 -3.35 0.29
C GLY A 116 6.12 -4.44 -0.27
N VAL A 117 5.43 -4.18 -1.39
CA VAL A 117 4.60 -5.19 -2.09
C VAL A 117 5.46 -6.33 -2.63
N LEU A 118 6.61 -6.04 -3.24
CA LEU A 118 7.54 -7.07 -3.72
C LEU A 118 8.07 -7.93 -2.57
N MET A 119 8.43 -7.32 -1.45
CA MET A 119 8.91 -8.03 -0.26
C MET A 119 7.82 -8.92 0.34
N LEU A 120 6.59 -8.43 0.44
CA LEU A 120 5.44 -9.22 0.86
C LEU A 120 5.20 -10.41 -0.07
N GLY A 121 5.31 -10.22 -1.40
CA GLY A 121 5.19 -11.29 -2.39
C GLY A 121 6.28 -12.36 -2.26
N ILE A 122 7.52 -11.97 -1.97
CA ILE A 122 8.62 -12.90 -1.70
C ILE A 122 8.33 -13.70 -0.42
N ILE A 123 7.89 -13.04 0.66
CA ILE A 123 7.53 -13.71 1.92
C ILE A 123 6.41 -14.73 1.69
N GLN A 124 5.36 -14.36 0.95
CA GLN A 124 4.24 -15.26 0.61
C GLN A 124 4.71 -16.47 -0.22
N THR A 125 5.63 -16.23 -1.16
CA THR A 125 6.21 -17.30 -1.99
C THR A 125 7.02 -18.27 -1.14
N LEU A 126 7.90 -17.76 -0.26
CA LEU A 126 8.72 -18.59 0.63
C LEU A 126 7.87 -19.45 1.58
N ILE A 127 6.84 -18.88 2.20
CA ILE A 127 5.94 -19.61 3.11
C ILE A 127 5.18 -20.71 2.35
N SER A 128 4.75 -20.43 1.12
CA SER A 128 4.02 -21.41 0.30
C SER A 128 4.92 -22.56 -0.17
N PHE A 129 6.22 -22.30 -0.40
CA PHE A 129 7.20 -23.32 -0.80
C PHE A 129 7.61 -24.26 0.34
N ASP A 130 7.50 -23.84 1.60
CA ASP A 130 7.90 -24.63 2.77
C ASP A 130 6.96 -25.82 3.08
N GLY A 131 5.88 -25.98 2.31
CA GLY A 131 5.06 -27.21 2.15
C GLY A 131 4.32 -27.76 3.39
N SER A 132 4.63 -27.29 4.59
CA SER A 132 4.12 -27.75 5.89
C SER A 132 3.16 -26.76 6.56
N LEU A 133 3.01 -25.56 5.99
CA LEU A 133 2.27 -24.45 6.57
C LEU A 133 1.01 -24.17 5.75
N SER A 134 -0.16 -24.30 6.39
CA SER A 134 -1.46 -23.97 5.78
C SER A 134 -1.59 -22.47 5.53
N SER A 135 -2.49 -22.06 4.62
CA SER A 135 -2.81 -20.66 4.28
C SER A 135 -3.09 -19.75 5.51
N TRP A 136 -3.37 -20.32 6.67
CA TRP A 136 -3.56 -19.61 7.94
C TRP A 136 -2.26 -19.04 8.51
N TRP A 137 -1.13 -19.74 8.34
CA TRP A 137 0.18 -19.28 8.82
C TRP A 137 0.63 -18.01 8.11
N THR A 138 0.36 -17.86 6.82
CA THR A 138 0.65 -16.64 6.06
C THR A 138 -0.03 -15.43 6.70
N ARG A 139 -1.32 -15.54 7.07
CA ARG A 139 -2.05 -14.44 7.72
C ARG A 139 -1.49 -14.08 9.09
N ILE A 140 -1.10 -15.08 9.89
CA ILE A 140 -0.47 -14.87 11.20
C ILE A 140 0.87 -14.14 11.03
N VAL A 141 1.70 -14.55 10.07
CA VAL A 141 3.00 -13.92 9.81
C VAL A 141 2.83 -12.49 9.32
N VAL A 142 1.93 -12.22 8.37
CA VAL A 142 1.68 -10.85 7.89
C VAL A 142 1.16 -9.95 9.02
N GLY A 143 0.22 -10.43 9.82
CA GLY A 143 -0.27 -9.70 10.99
C GLY A 143 0.82 -9.44 12.04
N ALA A 144 1.65 -10.43 12.35
CA ALA A 144 2.77 -10.29 13.27
C ALA A 144 3.82 -9.30 12.74
N LEU A 145 4.12 -9.35 11.44
CA LEU A 145 5.07 -8.46 10.80
C LEU A 145 4.57 -7.01 10.82
N LEU A 146 3.27 -6.79 10.54
CA LEU A 146 2.62 -5.49 10.67
C LEU A 146 2.71 -4.99 12.12
N LEU A 147 2.41 -5.83 13.12
CA LEU A 147 2.52 -5.47 14.53
C LEU A 147 3.95 -5.06 14.89
N VAL A 148 4.96 -5.82 14.47
CA VAL A 148 6.37 -5.48 14.69
C VAL A 148 6.70 -4.13 14.06
N PHE A 149 6.31 -3.91 12.81
CA PHE A 149 6.59 -2.66 12.11
C PHE A 149 5.88 -1.47 12.75
N CYS A 150 4.63 -1.63 13.17
CA CYS A 150 3.86 -0.62 13.90
C CYS A 150 4.50 -0.29 15.25
N LEU A 151 4.97 -1.29 16.00
CA LEU A 151 5.69 -1.08 17.26
C LEU A 151 7.01 -0.35 17.04
N LEU A 152 7.77 -0.70 16.00
CA LEU A 152 8.99 0.01 15.63
C LEU A 152 8.70 1.46 15.25
N GLN A 153 7.72 1.69 14.37
CA GLN A 153 7.29 3.04 13.98
C GLN A 153 6.89 3.87 15.20
N ARG A 154 6.05 3.31 16.08
CA ARG A 154 5.61 3.98 17.31
C ARG A 154 6.79 4.28 18.24
N PHE A 155 7.74 3.36 18.39
CA PHE A 155 8.91 3.54 19.23
C PHE A 155 9.83 4.64 18.70
N PHE A 156 10.04 4.72 17.38
CA PHE A 156 10.81 5.79 16.75
C PHE A 156 10.09 7.14 16.87
N ASN A 157 8.79 7.20 16.57
CA ASN A 157 8.01 8.43 16.71
C ASN A 157 7.99 8.96 18.15
N ALA A 158 7.86 8.07 19.15
CA ALA A 158 7.86 8.45 20.56
C ALA A 158 9.22 8.99 21.04
N ARG A 159 10.32 8.66 20.37
CA ARG A 159 11.65 9.20 20.68
C ARG A 159 11.85 10.60 20.11
N GLU A 160 11.19 10.93 19.02
CA GLU A 160 11.31 12.24 18.36
C GLU A 160 10.55 13.34 19.11
N THR A 161 9.41 13.02 19.74
CA THR A 161 8.67 13.98 20.60
C THR A 161 9.39 14.35 21.90
N ARG A 162 10.56 13.76 22.17
CA ARG A 162 11.37 13.99 23.37
C ARG A 162 12.64 14.82 23.13
N ARG A 163 12.84 15.34 21.91
CA ARG A 163 13.87 16.32 21.54
C ARG A 163 13.22 17.62 21.10
#